data_AF-A0A0F7IFT0-F1
#
_entry.id   AF-A0A0F7IFT0-F1
#
_cell.length_a   1.000
_cell.length_b   1.000
_cell.length_c   1.000
_cell.angle_alpha   90.00
_cell.angle_beta   90.00
_cell.angle_gamma   90.00
#
_symmetry.space_group_name_H-M   'P 1'
#
loop_
_entity.id
_entity.type
_entity.pdbx_description
1 polymer ?
#
loop_
_entity_poly.entity_id
_entity_poly.type
_entity_poly.pdbx_seq_one_letter_code
_entity_poly.pdbx_strand_id
1 'polypeptide(L)'
;MGKIYRYDAVTRASHWSHTFAMILLIITGLQIFTGLGFMDSFTVPFHVLLGWILLAALVMEVLNWILHPREVLLSIPTPKDIKRWIIIALNFMGLTDKYPAYHVYSKSRGEYITKWHPVLKFMIWGDLFFVLVIAFTGFAMYYPAGHPLAFLLNYLDMGTIRLLHFIAFIYFVLVMIPHGYLALQPVNRGVLKSMITGWDEGEDTVIVE
;
A
#
# COMPACT_ATOMS: atom_id res chain seq x y z
N MET A 1 -15.58 -8.49 -24.83
CA MET A 1 -14.30 -8.88 -24.19
C MET A 1 -14.62 -9.77 -22.99
N GLY A 2 -13.84 -10.82 -22.75
CA GLY A 2 -14.03 -11.69 -21.58
C GLY A 2 -13.44 -11.04 -20.33
N LYS A 3 -14.10 -11.20 -19.17
CA LYS A 3 -13.60 -10.71 -17.89
C LYS A 3 -12.31 -11.47 -17.51
N ILE A 4 -11.27 -10.76 -17.12
CA ILE A 4 -10.01 -11.32 -16.64
C ILE A 4 -10.01 -11.26 -15.11
N TYR A 5 -9.72 -12.37 -14.45
CA TYR A 5 -9.60 -12.39 -13.00
C TYR A 5 -8.31 -11.68 -12.56
N ARG A 6 -8.42 -10.64 -11.73
CA ARG A 6 -7.31 -9.75 -11.38
C ARG A 6 -6.97 -9.74 -9.90
N TYR A 7 -7.95 -9.70 -9.00
CA TYR A 7 -7.68 -9.66 -7.55
C TYR A 7 -8.54 -10.68 -6.83
N ASP A 8 -7.92 -11.46 -5.96
CA ASP A 8 -8.64 -12.40 -5.09
C ASP A 8 -9.32 -11.71 -3.91
N ALA A 9 -10.22 -12.43 -3.25
CA ALA A 9 -11.04 -11.88 -2.19
C ALA A 9 -10.21 -11.44 -0.97
N VAL A 10 -9.12 -12.15 -0.66
CA VAL A 10 -8.23 -11.80 0.47
C VAL A 10 -7.48 -10.53 0.16
N THR A 11 -6.88 -10.41 -1.04
CA THR A 11 -6.23 -9.16 -1.50
C THR A 11 -7.19 -7.97 -1.46
N ARG A 12 -8.46 -8.16 -1.84
CA ARG A 12 -9.45 -7.07 -1.78
C ARG A 12 -9.80 -6.70 -0.35
N ALA A 13 -10.03 -7.68 0.52
CA ALA A 13 -10.36 -7.44 1.91
C ALA A 13 -9.19 -6.78 2.67
N SER A 14 -7.95 -7.26 2.47
CA SER A 14 -6.74 -6.69 3.06
C SER A 14 -6.54 -5.24 2.60
N HIS A 15 -6.65 -4.97 1.29
CA HIS A 15 -6.52 -3.64 0.73
C HIS A 15 -7.52 -2.65 1.36
N TRP A 16 -8.82 -2.95 1.33
CA TRP A 16 -9.82 -2.03 1.88
C TRP A 16 -9.72 -1.86 3.39
N SER A 17 -9.35 -2.91 4.11
CA SER A 17 -9.06 -2.83 5.56
C SER A 17 -7.86 -1.92 5.83
N HIS A 18 -6.78 -2.08 5.06
CA HIS A 18 -5.60 -1.22 5.14
C HIS A 18 -5.97 0.23 4.83
N THR A 19 -6.62 0.51 3.70
CA THR A 19 -6.98 1.87 3.28
C THR A 19 -7.82 2.56 4.35
N PHE A 20 -8.85 1.89 4.86
CA PHE A 20 -9.73 2.45 5.89
C PHE A 20 -8.98 2.71 7.20
N ALA A 21 -8.20 1.73 7.68
CA ALA A 21 -7.39 1.89 8.88
C ALA A 21 -6.39 3.04 8.73
N MET A 22 -5.71 3.13 7.59
CA MET A 22 -4.70 4.16 7.33
C MET A 22 -5.29 5.57 7.29
N ILE A 23 -6.44 5.77 6.65
CA ILE A 23 -7.12 7.06 6.63
C ILE A 23 -7.44 7.51 8.07
N LEU A 24 -7.99 6.61 8.89
CA LEU A 24 -8.33 6.94 10.28
C LEU A 24 -7.09 7.11 11.16
N LEU A 25 -6.02 6.34 10.92
CA LEU A 25 -4.72 6.50 11.61
C LEU A 25 -4.09 7.85 11.31
N ILE A 26 -4.14 8.31 10.05
CA ILE A 26 -3.66 9.65 9.68
C ILE A 26 -4.44 10.72 10.45
N ILE A 27 -5.77 10.63 10.48
CA ILE A 27 -6.63 11.59 11.19
C ILE A 27 -6.33 11.60 12.69
N THR A 28 -6.36 10.43 13.33
CA THR A 28 -6.14 10.30 14.78
C THR A 28 -4.70 10.60 15.18
N GLY A 29 -3.71 10.27 14.34
CA GLY A 29 -2.31 10.62 14.54
C GLY A 29 -2.09 12.14 14.51
N LEU A 30 -2.76 12.84 13.60
CA LEU A 30 -2.75 14.32 13.57
C LEU A 30 -3.41 14.93 14.81
N GLN A 31 -4.50 14.34 15.31
CA GLN A 31 -5.11 14.79 16.58
C GLN A 31 -4.15 14.61 17.76
N ILE A 32 -3.46 13.47 17.85
CA ILE A 32 -2.45 13.22 18.89
C ILE A 32 -1.29 14.21 18.76
N PHE A 33 -0.82 14.47 17.54
CA PHE A 33 0.33 15.34 17.29
C PHE A 33 0.04 16.81 17.59
N THR A 34 -1.15 17.30 17.19
CA THR A 34 -1.53 18.71 17.36
C THR A 34 -2.19 19.01 18.70
N GLY A 35 -2.71 17.99 19.39
CA GLY A 35 -3.59 18.14 20.54
C GLY A 35 -4.98 18.70 20.20
N LEU A 36 -5.28 18.91 18.91
CA LEU A 36 -6.57 19.40 18.43
C LEU A 36 -7.40 18.22 17.97
N GLY A 37 -8.52 17.94 18.62
CA GLY A 37 -9.36 16.80 18.29
C GLY A 37 -10.72 16.86 18.96
N PHE A 38 -11.58 15.92 18.57
CA PHE A 38 -12.95 15.79 19.10
C PHE A 38 -13.15 14.50 19.91
N MET A 39 -12.13 13.62 19.98
CA MET A 39 -12.20 12.33 20.66
C MET A 39 -11.50 12.34 22.03
N ASP A 40 -10.89 13.46 22.44
CA ASP A 40 -10.22 13.66 23.72
C ASP A 40 -9.38 12.45 24.17
N SER A 41 -9.64 11.91 25.36
CA SER A 41 -8.93 10.76 25.94
C SER A 41 -9.12 9.45 25.17
N PHE A 42 -10.15 9.36 24.33
CA PHE A 42 -10.41 8.16 23.52
C PHE A 42 -9.54 8.09 22.25
N THR A 43 -8.90 9.21 21.87
CA THR A 43 -8.08 9.29 20.65
C THR A 43 -6.97 8.25 20.61
N VAL A 44 -6.18 8.12 21.69
CA VAL A 44 -5.03 7.20 21.74
C VAL A 44 -5.45 5.72 21.72
N PRO A 45 -6.39 5.26 22.59
CA PRO A 45 -6.89 3.88 22.50
C PRO A 45 -7.44 3.52 21.12
N PHE A 46 -8.19 4.44 20.50
CA PHE A 46 -8.75 4.21 19.17
C PHE A 46 -7.66 4.16 18.08
N HIS A 47 -6.67 5.04 18.15
CA HIS A 47 -5.50 5.03 17.25
C HIS A 47 -4.76 3.68 17.31
N VAL A 48 -4.55 3.14 18.51
CA VAL A 48 -3.85 1.85 18.70
C VAL A 48 -4.69 0.68 18.20
N LEU A 49 -6.00 0.70 18.41
CA LEU A 49 -6.92 -0.29 17.83
C LEU A 49 -6.82 -0.31 16.30
N LEU A 50 -6.81 0.86 15.66
CA LEU A 50 -6.63 0.96 14.21
C LEU A 50 -5.25 0.43 13.76
N GLY A 51 -4.21 0.63 14.57
CA GLY A 51 -2.88 0.04 14.33
C GLY A 51 -2.92 -1.49 14.32
N TRP A 52 -3.68 -2.11 15.21
CA TRP A 52 -3.91 -3.56 15.17
C TRP A 52 -4.70 -4.02 13.94
N ILE A 53 -5.70 -3.25 13.50
CA ILE A 53 -6.45 -3.54 12.27
C ILE A 53 -5.54 -3.45 11.05
N LEU A 54 -4.66 -2.44 10.98
CA LEU A 54 -3.66 -2.30 9.93
C LEU A 54 -2.70 -3.50 9.90
N LEU A 55 -2.22 -3.95 11.05
CA LEU A 55 -1.39 -5.15 11.14
C LEU A 55 -2.13 -6.43 10.73
N ALA A 56 -3.40 -6.57 11.12
CA ALA A 56 -4.21 -7.70 10.67
C ALA A 56 -4.38 -7.71 9.15
N ALA A 57 -4.59 -6.54 8.53
CA ALA A 57 -4.64 -6.39 7.08
C ALA A 57 -3.31 -6.81 6.42
N LEU A 58 -2.17 -6.39 7.00
CA LEU A 58 -0.85 -6.82 6.53
C LEU A 58 -0.67 -8.34 6.64
N VAL A 59 -1.06 -8.95 7.77
CA VAL A 59 -0.94 -10.41 7.96
C VAL A 59 -1.79 -11.17 6.94
N MET A 60 -3.02 -10.72 6.67
CA MET A 60 -3.85 -11.32 5.62
C MET A 60 -3.17 -11.28 4.25
N GLU A 61 -2.55 -10.15 3.90
CA GLU A 61 -1.82 -9.99 2.63
C GLU A 61 -0.60 -10.92 2.56
N VAL A 62 0.20 -10.99 3.62
CA VAL A 62 1.38 -11.87 3.67
C VAL A 62 0.98 -13.35 3.60
N LEU A 63 -0.11 -13.76 4.24
CA LEU A 63 -0.62 -15.12 4.13
C LEU A 63 -1.11 -15.41 2.70
N ASN A 64 -1.79 -14.45 2.06
CA ASN A 64 -2.20 -14.57 0.66
C ASN A 64 -0.99 -14.75 -0.26
N TRP A 65 0.09 -14.01 -0.02
CA TRP A 65 1.35 -14.11 -0.75
C TRP A 65 2.02 -15.47 -0.61
N ILE A 66 1.94 -16.09 0.56
CA ILE A 66 2.44 -17.45 0.78
C ILE A 66 1.62 -18.47 -0.02
N LEU A 67 0.29 -18.30 -0.08
CA LEU A 67 -0.61 -19.19 -0.81
C LEU A 67 -0.55 -18.98 -2.34
N HIS A 68 -0.21 -17.76 -2.77
CA HIS A 68 -0.15 -17.36 -4.17
C HIS A 68 1.21 -16.71 -4.49
N PRO A 69 2.32 -17.45 -4.43
CA PRO A 69 3.68 -16.91 -4.51
C PRO A 69 3.96 -16.16 -5.82
N ARG A 70 3.25 -16.50 -6.89
CA ARG A 70 3.36 -15.80 -8.17
C ARG A 70 2.95 -14.33 -8.08
N GLU A 71 1.93 -14.00 -7.29
CA GLU A 71 1.47 -12.62 -7.12
C GLU A 71 2.59 -11.74 -6.54
N VAL A 72 3.35 -12.30 -5.61
CA VAL A 72 4.57 -11.69 -5.04
C VAL A 72 5.65 -11.55 -6.10
N LEU A 73 5.94 -12.61 -6.85
CA LEU A 73 6.97 -12.57 -7.89
C LEU A 73 6.70 -11.48 -8.94
N LEU A 74 5.42 -11.24 -9.26
CA LEU A 74 5.02 -10.17 -10.17
C LEU A 74 5.17 -8.76 -9.55
N SER A 75 5.11 -8.64 -8.22
CA SER A 75 5.25 -7.37 -7.50
C SER A 75 6.70 -6.96 -7.24
N ILE A 76 7.66 -7.88 -7.36
CA ILE A 76 9.09 -7.58 -7.16
C ILE A 76 9.59 -6.56 -8.20
N PRO A 77 10.19 -5.42 -7.77
CA PRO A 77 10.80 -4.47 -8.67
C PRO A 77 12.00 -5.07 -9.39
N THR A 78 12.11 -4.82 -10.69
CA THR A 78 13.24 -5.25 -11.52
C THR A 78 13.98 -4.04 -12.12
N PRO A 79 15.23 -4.18 -12.58
CA PRO A 79 15.91 -3.09 -13.30
C PRO A 79 15.14 -2.57 -14.52
N LYS A 80 14.34 -3.44 -15.17
CA LYS A 80 13.44 -3.03 -16.27
C LYS A 80 12.35 -2.07 -15.79
N ASP A 81 11.89 -2.21 -14.56
CA ASP A 81 10.86 -1.34 -13.98
C ASP A 81 11.41 0.06 -13.69
N ILE A 82 12.68 0.19 -13.29
CA ILE A 82 13.36 1.49 -13.16
C ILE A 82 13.40 2.21 -14.52
N LYS A 83 13.81 1.49 -15.57
CA LYS A 83 13.84 2.05 -16.94
C LYS A 83 12.44 2.49 -17.38
N ARG A 84 11.41 1.66 -17.15
CA ARG A 84 10.01 2.01 -17.47
C ARG A 84 9.54 3.23 -16.69
N TRP A 85 9.88 3.32 -15.41
CA TRP A 85 9.50 4.45 -14.57
C TRP A 85 10.10 5.76 -15.08
N ILE A 86 11.38 5.77 -15.48
CA ILE A 86 12.03 6.93 -16.11
C ILE A 86 11.31 7.32 -17.41
N ILE A 87 11.00 6.35 -18.28
CA ILE A 87 10.28 6.63 -19.54
C ILE A 87 8.90 7.22 -19.26
N ILE A 88 8.17 6.68 -18.29
CA ILE A 88 6.86 7.19 -17.87
C ILE A 88 6.99 8.63 -17.37
N ALA A 89 8.00 8.94 -16.55
CA ALA A 89 8.25 10.30 -16.08
C ALA A 89 8.57 11.26 -17.24
N LEU A 90 9.43 10.86 -18.18
CA LEU A 90 9.74 11.64 -19.38
C LEU A 90 8.50 11.86 -20.25
N ASN A 91 7.60 10.87 -20.35
CA ASN A 91 6.34 11.00 -21.07
C ASN A 91 5.42 12.02 -20.41
N PHE A 92 5.28 11.98 -19.08
CA PHE A 92 4.51 12.99 -18.33
C PHE A 92 5.08 14.40 -18.50
N MET A 93 6.40 14.54 -18.67
CA MET A 93 7.05 15.83 -18.94
C MET A 93 6.95 16.28 -20.42
N GLY A 94 6.34 15.48 -21.30
CA GLY A 94 6.25 15.76 -22.73
C GLY A 94 7.59 15.59 -23.48
N LEU A 95 8.57 14.92 -22.87
CA LEU A 95 9.90 14.70 -23.47
C LEU A 95 9.95 13.43 -24.34
N THR A 96 8.90 12.60 -24.30
CA THR A 96 8.74 11.43 -25.18
C THR A 96 7.26 11.06 -25.32
N ASP A 97 6.86 10.55 -26.48
CA ASP A 97 5.50 10.00 -26.68
C ASP A 97 5.37 8.53 -26.24
N LYS A 98 6.47 7.91 -25.77
CA LYS A 98 6.50 6.50 -25.39
C LYS A 98 5.90 6.31 -24.00
N TYR A 99 4.80 5.56 -23.93
CA TYR A 99 4.23 5.08 -22.67
C TYR A 99 4.25 3.53 -22.65
N PRO A 100 5.13 2.90 -21.84
CA PRO A 100 5.30 1.45 -21.86
C PRO A 100 4.10 0.73 -21.26
N ALA A 101 3.65 -0.36 -21.90
CA ALA A 101 2.65 -1.24 -21.31
C ALA A 101 3.20 -1.96 -20.05
N TYR A 102 2.39 -2.00 -19.00
CA TYR A 102 2.71 -2.65 -17.72
C TYR A 102 1.64 -3.64 -17.24
N HIS A 103 0.42 -3.58 -17.78
CA HIS A 103 -0.61 -4.61 -17.63
C HIS A 103 -0.64 -5.47 -18.89
N VAL A 104 0.03 -6.62 -18.85
CA VAL A 104 0.13 -7.55 -19.99
C VAL A 104 -0.33 -8.93 -19.54
N TYR A 105 -1.36 -9.44 -20.21
CA TYR A 105 -1.98 -10.73 -19.93
C TYR A 105 -1.79 -11.69 -21.11
N SER A 106 -1.32 -12.91 -20.84
CA SER A 106 -1.21 -13.97 -21.84
C SER A 106 -2.45 -14.85 -21.80
N LYS A 107 -3.16 -14.91 -22.92
CA LYS A 107 -4.38 -15.69 -23.07
C LYS A 107 -4.09 -17.18 -23.15
N SER A 108 -3.05 -17.61 -23.87
CA SER A 108 -2.61 -19.01 -23.92
C SER A 108 -2.23 -19.57 -22.55
N ARG A 109 -1.61 -18.74 -21.71
CA ARG A 109 -1.20 -19.14 -20.35
C ARG A 109 -2.26 -18.86 -19.28
N GLY A 110 -3.31 -18.10 -19.61
CA GLY A 110 -4.36 -17.73 -18.67
C GLY A 110 -3.91 -16.83 -17.52
N GLU A 111 -2.85 -16.03 -17.70
CA GLU A 111 -2.15 -15.37 -16.60
C GLU A 111 -1.41 -14.09 -17.01
N TYR A 112 -1.16 -13.22 -16.02
CA TYR A 112 -0.38 -12.00 -16.23
C TYR A 112 1.11 -12.32 -16.43
N ILE A 113 1.69 -11.67 -17.45
CA ILE A 113 3.14 -11.56 -17.67
C ILE A 113 3.68 -10.40 -16.83
N THR A 114 3.01 -9.25 -16.89
CA THR A 114 3.24 -8.11 -16.00
C THR A 114 1.91 -7.60 -15.50
N LYS A 115 1.78 -7.48 -14.18
CA LYS A 115 0.52 -7.11 -13.53
C LYS A 115 0.51 -5.72 -12.92
N TRP A 116 1.67 -5.18 -12.54
CA TRP A 116 1.75 -3.97 -11.74
C TRP A 116 2.48 -2.87 -12.50
N HIS A 117 1.93 -1.65 -12.43
CA HIS A 117 2.66 -0.45 -12.81
C HIS A 117 3.98 -0.36 -12.01
N PRO A 118 5.12 0.06 -12.62
CA PRO A 118 6.42 0.14 -11.92
C PRO A 118 6.36 0.85 -10.57
N VAL A 119 5.68 2.00 -10.51
CA VAL A 119 5.49 2.77 -9.25
C VAL A 119 4.75 1.96 -8.19
N LEU A 120 3.72 1.20 -8.57
CA LEU A 120 2.97 0.39 -7.62
C LEU A 120 3.81 -0.72 -6.99
N LYS A 121 4.79 -1.27 -7.73
CA LYS A 121 5.74 -2.24 -7.16
C LYS A 121 6.55 -1.61 -6.03
N PHE A 122 7.11 -0.42 -6.25
CA PHE A 122 7.85 0.30 -5.20
C PHE A 122 6.95 0.68 -4.03
N MET A 123 5.70 1.05 -4.30
CA MET A 123 4.69 1.33 -3.28
C MET A 123 4.37 0.10 -2.44
N ILE A 124 4.13 -1.08 -3.03
CA ILE A 124 3.84 -2.33 -2.30
C ILE A 124 4.96 -2.66 -1.30
N TRP A 125 6.21 -2.61 -1.73
CA TRP A 125 7.35 -2.94 -0.86
C TRP A 125 7.68 -1.83 0.14
N GLY A 126 7.50 -0.57 -0.26
CA GLY A 126 7.60 0.57 0.64
C GLY A 126 6.54 0.53 1.72
N ASP A 127 5.29 0.27 1.38
CA ASP A 127 4.17 0.14 2.30
C ASP A 127 4.43 -1.00 3.28
N LEU A 128 4.87 -2.17 2.81
CA LEU A 128 5.27 -3.28 3.70
C LEU A 128 6.32 -2.82 4.73
N PHE A 129 7.38 -2.16 4.27
CA PHE A 129 8.44 -1.67 5.14
C PHE A 129 7.93 -0.62 6.14
N PHE A 130 7.22 0.40 5.67
CA PHE A 130 6.75 1.49 6.53
C PHE A 130 5.61 1.09 7.45
N VAL A 131 4.80 0.09 7.11
CA VAL A 131 3.81 -0.49 8.05
C VAL A 131 4.55 -1.13 9.23
N LEU A 132 5.63 -1.85 8.98
CA LEU A 132 6.44 -2.43 10.06
C LEU A 132 7.09 -1.34 10.92
N VAL A 133 7.65 -0.30 10.28
CA VAL A 133 8.23 0.84 11.01
C VAL A 133 7.19 1.54 11.87
N ILE A 134 6.03 1.90 11.33
CA ILE A 134 4.99 2.64 12.07
C ILE A 134 4.38 1.77 13.17
N ALA A 135 4.23 0.46 12.95
CA ALA A 135 3.72 -0.47 13.95
C ALA A 135 4.69 -0.65 15.13
N PHE A 136 5.97 -0.93 14.86
CA PHE A 136 6.95 -1.13 15.92
C PHE A 136 7.19 0.16 16.72
N THR A 137 7.30 1.30 16.04
CA THR A 137 7.46 2.59 16.73
C THR A 137 6.20 2.98 17.50
N GLY A 138 5.00 2.74 16.95
CA GLY A 138 3.73 3.00 17.61
C GLY A 138 3.55 2.18 18.89
N PHE A 139 3.81 0.87 18.82
CA PHE A 139 3.73 0.01 19.99
C PHE A 139 4.80 0.31 21.04
N ALA A 140 6.01 0.71 20.63
CA ALA A 140 7.03 1.16 21.56
C ALA A 140 6.66 2.45 22.29
N MET A 141 5.88 3.34 21.67
CA MET A 141 5.34 4.53 22.35
C MET A 141 4.12 4.23 23.22
N TYR A 142 3.35 3.20 22.91
CA TYR A 142 2.12 2.88 23.62
C TYR A 142 2.31 1.99 24.85
N TYR A 143 3.11 0.93 24.72
CA TYR A 143 3.31 -0.04 25.81
C TYR A 143 4.42 0.39 26.78
N PRO A 144 4.34 0.00 28.06
CA PRO A 144 5.37 0.31 29.04
C PRO A 144 6.70 -0.39 28.73
N ALA A 145 7.80 0.19 29.22
CA ALA A 145 9.11 -0.42 29.16
C ALA A 145 9.10 -1.82 29.78
N GLY A 146 9.74 -2.79 29.12
CA GLY A 146 9.71 -4.21 29.48
C GLY A 146 8.60 -5.03 28.81
N HIS A 147 7.61 -4.40 28.17
CA HIS A 147 6.65 -5.13 27.34
C HIS A 147 7.32 -5.62 26.03
N PRO A 148 7.07 -6.86 25.56
CA PRO A 148 7.73 -7.39 24.35
C PRO A 148 7.49 -6.53 23.09
N LEU A 149 6.31 -5.93 22.95
CA LEU A 149 6.00 -5.05 21.82
C LEU A 149 6.66 -3.67 21.92
N ALA A 150 7.24 -3.33 23.07
CA ALA A 150 8.01 -2.10 23.28
C ALA A 150 9.53 -2.33 23.19
N PHE A 151 9.97 -3.40 22.54
CA PHE A 151 11.39 -3.80 22.48
C PHE A 151 12.33 -2.70 21.94
N LEU A 152 11.84 -1.79 21.10
CA LEU A 152 12.65 -0.68 20.56
C LEU A 152 13.17 0.24 21.67
N LEU A 153 12.48 0.34 22.81
CA LEU A 153 12.94 1.13 23.97
C LEU A 153 14.26 0.61 24.57
N ASN A 154 14.66 -0.63 24.25
CA ASN A 154 15.96 -1.18 24.68
C ASN A 154 17.12 -0.69 23.80
N TYR A 155 16.84 -0.11 22.63
CA TYR A 155 17.84 0.22 21.63
C TYR A 155 17.84 1.70 21.22
N LEU A 156 16.68 2.36 21.32
CA LEU A 156 16.46 3.72 20.85
C LEU A 156 15.79 4.56 21.94
N ASP A 157 16.12 5.85 21.99
CA ASP A 157 15.44 6.81 22.85
C ASP A 157 14.06 7.18 22.29
N MET A 158 13.20 7.72 23.17
CA MET A 158 11.83 8.10 22.82
C MET A 158 11.76 9.19 21.72
N GLY A 159 12.74 10.09 21.65
CA GLY A 159 12.82 11.11 20.61
C GLY A 159 13.04 10.48 19.23
N THR A 160 14.00 9.56 19.13
CA THR A 160 14.26 8.81 17.89
C THR A 160 13.05 7.97 17.46
N ILE A 161 12.38 7.28 18.39
CA ILE A 161 11.19 6.49 18.07
C ILE A 161 10.06 7.37 17.52
N ARG A 162 9.82 8.54 18.13
CA ARG A 162 8.83 9.52 17.65
C ARG A 162 9.17 10.04 16.25
N LEU A 163 10.44 10.34 16.00
CA LEU A 163 10.90 10.81 14.68
C LEU A 163 10.66 9.74 13.60
N LEU A 164 11.02 8.49 13.87
CA LEU A 164 10.79 7.38 12.93
C LEU A 164 9.29 7.16 12.66
N HIS A 165 8.46 7.23 13.70
CA HIS A 165 7.01 7.13 13.55
C HIS A 165 6.46 8.28 12.69
N PHE A 166 6.93 9.50 12.91
CA PHE A 166 6.53 10.68 12.13
C PHE A 166 6.99 10.59 10.67
N ILE A 167 8.21 10.09 10.39
CA ILE A 167 8.68 9.85 9.02
C ILE A 167 7.77 8.84 8.31
N ALA A 168 7.40 7.74 8.99
CA ALA A 168 6.48 6.76 8.43
C ALA A 168 5.08 7.36 8.18
N PHE A 169 4.58 8.21 9.09
CA PHE A 169 3.35 8.97 8.88
C PHE A 169 3.43 9.84 7.61
N ILE A 170 4.50 10.61 7.42
CA ILE A 170 4.69 11.44 6.22
C ILE A 170 4.71 10.58 4.97
N TYR A 171 5.39 9.43 4.99
CA TYR A 171 5.37 8.47 3.90
C TYR A 171 3.94 8.06 3.53
N PHE A 172 3.13 7.65 4.52
CA PHE A 172 1.75 7.23 4.25
C PHE A 172 0.85 8.36 3.75
N VAL A 173 1.04 9.60 4.20
CA VAL A 173 0.34 10.75 3.63
C VAL A 173 0.71 10.95 2.16
N LEU A 174 2.00 10.87 1.84
CA LEU A 174 2.52 11.01 0.47
C LEU A 174 2.16 9.86 -0.46
N VAL A 175 1.87 8.68 0.07
CA VAL A 175 1.36 7.54 -0.72
C VAL A 175 -0.15 7.65 -0.88
N MET A 176 -0.89 7.85 0.21
CA MET A 176 -2.35 7.80 0.23
C MET A 176 -2.99 8.87 -0.64
N ILE A 177 -2.51 10.11 -0.57
CA ILE A 177 -3.11 11.22 -1.32
C ILE A 177 -2.97 11.01 -2.84
N PRO A 178 -1.77 10.80 -3.41
CA PRO A 178 -1.62 10.56 -4.84
C PRO A 178 -2.24 9.25 -5.28
N HIS A 179 -2.10 8.17 -4.49
CA HIS A 179 -2.69 6.87 -4.84
C HIS A 179 -4.21 6.96 -4.92
N GLY A 180 -4.86 7.54 -3.91
CA GLY A 180 -6.30 7.77 -3.90
C GLY A 180 -6.75 8.68 -5.03
N TYR A 181 -6.04 9.79 -5.28
CA TYR A 181 -6.34 10.70 -6.39
C TYR A 181 -6.28 9.98 -7.75
N LEU A 182 -5.20 9.25 -8.02
CA LEU A 182 -5.02 8.52 -9.27
C LEU A 182 -6.07 7.42 -9.45
N ALA A 183 -6.42 6.70 -8.38
CA ALA A 183 -7.44 5.65 -8.43
C ALA A 183 -8.83 6.19 -8.81
N LEU A 184 -9.15 7.43 -8.42
CA LEU A 184 -10.44 8.07 -8.72
C LEU A 184 -10.51 8.70 -10.12
N GLN A 185 -9.39 8.80 -10.84
CA GLN A 185 -9.38 9.34 -12.20
C GLN A 185 -10.23 8.48 -13.16
N PRO A 186 -10.95 9.09 -14.12
CA PRO A 186 -11.79 8.35 -15.07
C PRO A 186 -11.06 7.22 -15.80
N VAL A 187 -9.81 7.44 -16.18
CA VAL A 187 -8.96 6.45 -16.88
C VAL A 187 -8.66 5.20 -16.03
N ASN A 188 -8.74 5.30 -14.70
CA ASN A 188 -8.44 4.21 -13.77
C ASN A 188 -9.71 3.58 -13.16
N ARG A 189 -10.91 3.96 -13.61
CA ARG A 189 -12.17 3.42 -13.07
C ARG A 189 -12.28 1.91 -13.23
N GLY A 190 -11.84 1.36 -14.36
CA GLY A 190 -11.78 -0.09 -14.58
C GLY A 190 -10.91 -0.79 -13.54
N VAL A 191 -9.73 -0.23 -13.26
CA VAL A 191 -8.82 -0.73 -12.21
C VAL A 191 -9.46 -0.65 -10.83
N LEU A 192 -10.05 0.49 -10.47
CA LEU A 192 -10.73 0.66 -9.19
C LEU A 192 -11.89 -0.34 -9.02
N LYS A 193 -12.71 -0.51 -10.06
CA LYS A 193 -13.80 -1.51 -10.09
C LYS A 193 -13.26 -2.93 -9.93
N SER A 194 -12.12 -3.24 -10.51
CA SER A 194 -11.47 -4.55 -10.32
C SER A 194 -11.02 -4.76 -8.88
N MET A 195 -10.61 -3.70 -8.16
CA MET A 195 -10.24 -3.77 -6.74
C MET A 195 -11.44 -3.98 -5.80
N ILE A 196 -12.67 -3.77 -6.30
CA ILE A 196 -13.92 -4.06 -5.59
C ILE A 196 -14.44 -5.45 -5.97
N THR A 197 -14.49 -5.75 -7.27
CA THR A 197 -15.17 -6.94 -7.82
C THR A 197 -14.25 -8.14 -8.02
N GLY A 198 -12.95 -7.92 -8.15
CA GLY A 198 -11.94 -8.92 -8.51
C GLY A 198 -11.71 -9.08 -10.01
N TRP A 199 -12.52 -8.44 -10.85
CA TRP A 199 -12.52 -8.66 -12.31
C TRP A 199 -12.12 -7.41 -13.08
N ASP A 200 -11.26 -7.62 -14.06
CA ASP A 200 -10.84 -6.63 -15.05
C ASP A 200 -11.64 -6.84 -16.35
N GLU A 201 -12.13 -5.74 -16.93
CA GLU A 201 -12.93 -5.75 -18.16
C GLU A 201 -12.05 -5.66 -19.42
N GLY A 202 -10.73 -5.54 -19.25
CA GLY A 202 -9.73 -5.53 -20.32
C GLY A 202 -9.46 -4.16 -20.91
N GLU A 203 -9.96 -3.09 -20.28
CA GLU A 203 -9.82 -1.72 -20.78
C GLU A 203 -8.37 -1.20 -20.69
N ASP A 204 -7.63 -1.61 -19.66
CA ASP A 204 -6.24 -1.20 -19.38
C ASP A 204 -5.22 -2.33 -19.56
N THR A 205 -5.67 -3.53 -19.96
CA THR A 205 -4.82 -4.72 -20.09
C THR A 205 -4.52 -5.03 -21.56
N VAL A 206 -3.23 -5.07 -21.89
CA VAL A 206 -2.76 -5.57 -23.19
C VAL A 206 -2.84 -7.10 -23.19
N ILE A 207 -3.72 -7.65 -24.02
CA ILE A 207 -3.88 -9.10 -24.17
C ILE A 207 -2.99 -9.58 -25.32
N VAL A 208 -2.13 -10.56 -25.02
CA VAL A 208 -1.32 -11.28 -26.01
C VAL A 208 -1.79 -12.72 -26.09
N GLU A 209 -1.71 -13.32 -27.27
CA GLU A 209 -2.02 -14.74 -27.47
C GLU A 209 -0.98 -15.63 -26.76
#